data_AF-A0A522X681-F1
#
_entry.id   AF-A0A522X681-F1
#
_cell.length_a   1.000
_cell.length_b   1.000
_cell.length_c   1.000
_cell.angle_alpha   90.00
_cell.angle_beta   90.00
_cell.angle_gamma   90.00
#
_symmetry.space_group_name_H-M   'P 1'
#
loop_
_entity.id
_entity.type
_entity.pdbx_description
1 polymer ?
#
loop_
_entity_poly.entity_id
_entity_poly.type
_entity_poly.pdbx_seq_one_letter_code
_entity_poly.pdbx_strand_id
1 'polypeptide(L)'
;MRCFIGIDLGSTTTKAVVMDENLQILGRGITNSRSNYDTAAAVSKQEALIDTRLTLFRRGLSAVPEVAGKVDDILSDLERNFRHVQFLEQLDDLERTCVANIKGPRFAGRERAVIEALEGTFGRLRESSASQYAPGIKRKSDFFRDLAGAEFMSHGEAVCKEAGLGFDLILNVYDKSIIEVENRPPGGDMEGKFIRALEKGSMANNLIAKPVQAALAIPLEETYVVGTGYGRVRLPFPKEHIRSEILCHGLGAHMMYPETRTVLDIGGQDTKGIQVDPAGIVENFQMNDRCAAGCGRYLGYIADEMNMGLHELGPLAMKSTKSVRINSTCTVFAGAELRDRLALGEKREDILAGLHRAIILRAMSILSRAGGVKDQFTFTGGVAKNEAAVRELRKLIKENYGDVTINIDPDSIYTGALGGATFAVRAVVN
;
A
#
# COMPACT_ATOMS: atom_id res chain seq x y z
N MET A 1 4.48 6.17 24.76
CA MET A 1 3.62 7.04 23.92
C MET A 1 2.42 6.20 23.52
N ARG A 2 1.21 6.71 23.74
CA ARG A 2 -0.01 6.00 23.37
C ARG A 2 -0.19 6.08 21.85
N CYS A 3 -0.52 4.95 21.25
CA CYS A 3 -0.71 4.80 19.82
C CYS A 3 -2.11 4.27 19.54
N PHE A 4 -2.85 5.04 18.73
CA PHE A 4 -4.18 4.73 18.27
C PHE A 4 -4.11 4.36 16.79
N ILE A 5 -4.58 3.16 16.45
CA ILE A 5 -4.30 2.56 15.15
C ILE A 5 -5.61 2.35 14.40
N GLY A 6 -5.68 2.85 13.17
CA GLY A 6 -6.75 2.52 12.24
C GLY A 6 -6.22 1.65 11.11
N ILE A 7 -6.90 0.55 10.80
CA ILE A 7 -6.53 -0.37 9.71
C ILE A 7 -7.68 -0.48 8.73
N ASP A 8 -7.44 -0.07 7.49
CA ASP A 8 -8.37 -0.19 6.37
C ASP A 8 -7.98 -1.39 5.50
N LEU A 9 -8.72 -2.49 5.67
CA LEU A 9 -8.55 -3.72 4.90
C LEU A 9 -9.28 -3.61 3.55
N GLY A 10 -8.64 -2.94 2.60
CA GLY A 10 -9.12 -2.79 1.23
C GLY A 10 -9.04 -4.08 0.41
N SER A 11 -9.64 -4.08 -0.77
CA SER A 11 -9.71 -5.24 -1.68
C SER A 11 -8.45 -5.47 -2.53
N THR A 12 -7.60 -4.45 -2.67
CA THR A 12 -6.33 -4.52 -3.43
C THR A 12 -5.14 -4.20 -2.53
N THR A 13 -5.29 -3.22 -1.64
CA THR A 13 -4.24 -2.79 -0.72
C THR A 13 -4.83 -2.51 0.65
N THR A 14 -4.11 -2.89 1.70
CA THR A 14 -4.45 -2.66 3.11
C THR A 14 -3.64 -1.48 3.61
N LYS A 15 -4.25 -0.56 4.35
CA LYS A 15 -3.55 0.59 4.93
C LYS A 15 -3.68 0.61 6.44
N ALA A 16 -2.71 1.21 7.11
CA ALA A 16 -2.78 1.54 8.51
C ALA A 16 -2.32 2.99 8.74
N VAL A 17 -2.90 3.62 9.76
CA VAL A 17 -2.50 4.93 10.28
C VAL A 17 -2.31 4.79 11.77
N VAL A 18 -1.19 5.30 12.29
CA VAL A 18 -0.89 5.42 13.71
C VAL A 18 -0.99 6.89 14.11
N MET A 19 -1.70 7.16 15.20
CA MET A 19 -1.97 8.50 15.72
C MET A 19 -1.68 8.56 17.23
N ASP A 20 -1.30 9.72 17.75
CA ASP A 20 -1.19 9.96 19.20
C ASP A 20 -2.50 10.47 19.82
N GLU A 21 -2.52 10.64 21.14
CA GLU A 21 -3.69 11.19 21.86
C GLU A 21 -4.09 12.62 21.46
N ASN A 22 -3.21 13.38 20.79
CA ASN A 22 -3.44 14.75 20.35
C ASN A 22 -3.85 14.83 18.87
N LEU A 23 -4.34 13.71 18.33
CA LEU A 23 -4.74 13.55 16.94
C LEU A 23 -3.63 13.81 15.92
N GLN A 24 -2.35 13.74 16.33
CA GLN A 24 -1.23 13.87 15.40
C GLN A 24 -0.94 12.53 14.73
N ILE A 25 -0.89 12.53 13.40
CA ILE A 25 -0.48 11.35 12.63
C ILE A 25 1.01 11.12 12.87
N LEU A 26 1.34 9.93 13.39
CA LEU A 26 2.72 9.52 13.67
C LEU A 26 3.32 8.71 12.52
N GLY A 27 2.52 7.85 11.89
CA GLY A 27 2.99 7.00 10.80
C GLY A 27 1.88 6.38 9.96
N ARG A 28 2.23 5.99 8.74
CA ARG A 28 1.36 5.38 7.74
C ARG A 28 2.00 4.12 7.21
N GLY A 29 1.18 3.11 6.94
CA GLY A 29 1.63 1.82 6.42
C GLY A 29 0.72 1.33 5.31
N ILE A 30 1.29 0.75 4.26
CA ILE A 30 0.53 0.18 3.15
C ILE A 30 1.14 -1.14 2.71
N THR A 31 0.28 -2.09 2.36
CA THR A 31 0.68 -3.35 1.73
C THR A 31 -0.40 -3.83 0.77
N ASN A 32 -0.09 -4.81 -0.08
CA ASN A 32 -1.11 -5.46 -0.90
C ASN A 32 -2.03 -6.31 -0.03
N SER A 33 -3.33 -6.23 -0.30
CA SER A 33 -4.32 -7.14 0.25
C SER A 33 -4.14 -8.47 -0.46
N ARG A 34 -3.25 -9.31 0.09
CA ARG A 34 -2.99 -10.68 -0.39
C ARG A 34 -4.23 -11.57 -0.18
N SER A 35 -4.10 -12.87 -0.45
CA SER A 35 -5.13 -13.87 -0.09
C SER A 35 -5.32 -14.04 1.43
N ASN A 36 -4.35 -13.60 2.23
CA ASN A 36 -4.41 -13.65 3.69
C ASN A 36 -4.58 -12.25 4.29
N TYR A 37 -5.79 -11.97 4.78
CA TYR A 37 -6.14 -10.67 5.35
C TYR A 37 -5.53 -10.42 6.74
N ASP A 38 -5.30 -11.46 7.53
CA ASP A 38 -4.67 -11.33 8.84
C ASP A 38 -3.22 -10.87 8.67
N THR A 39 -2.49 -11.51 7.76
CA THR A 39 -1.14 -11.10 7.39
C THR A 39 -1.12 -9.69 6.80
N ALA A 40 -2.06 -9.34 5.92
CA ALA A 40 -2.11 -8.00 5.33
C ALA A 40 -2.33 -6.90 6.40
N ALA A 41 -3.21 -7.14 7.38
CA ALA A 41 -3.44 -6.22 8.51
C ALA A 41 -2.21 -6.11 9.43
N ALA A 42 -1.54 -7.23 9.71
CA ALA A 42 -0.31 -7.23 10.50
C ALA A 42 0.84 -6.49 9.79
N VAL A 43 1.02 -6.71 8.49
CA VAL A 43 2.05 -6.03 7.68
C VAL A 43 1.76 -4.54 7.59
N SER A 44 0.54 -4.12 7.26
CA SER A 44 0.24 -2.69 7.18
C SER A 44 0.45 -1.98 8.52
N LYS A 45 0.05 -2.61 9.64
CA LYS A 45 0.30 -2.08 10.98
C LYS A 45 1.79 -1.96 11.27
N GLN A 46 2.57 -2.99 10.97
CA GLN A 46 4.02 -2.94 11.19
C GLN A 46 4.69 -1.84 10.35
N GLU A 47 4.30 -1.68 9.08
CA GLU A 47 4.81 -0.59 8.25
C GLU A 47 4.47 0.78 8.84
N ALA A 48 3.27 0.97 9.38
CA ALA A 48 2.90 2.22 10.03
C ALA A 48 3.67 2.48 11.34
N LEU A 49 4.05 1.43 12.06
CA LEU A 49 4.92 1.54 13.25
C LEU A 49 6.37 1.83 12.88
N ILE A 50 6.88 1.27 11.78
CA ILE A 50 8.20 1.61 11.22
C ILE A 50 8.23 3.09 10.83
N ASP A 51 7.21 3.56 10.10
CA ASP A 51 7.07 4.96 9.72
C ASP A 51 6.95 5.87 10.95
N THR A 52 6.25 5.43 11.99
CA THR A 52 6.21 6.11 13.30
C THR A 52 7.60 6.27 13.90
N ARG A 53 8.46 5.25 13.83
CA ARG A 53 9.86 5.35 14.28
C ARG A 53 10.64 6.38 13.47
N LEU A 54 10.51 6.39 12.14
CA LEU A 54 11.15 7.38 11.27
C LEU A 54 10.69 8.82 11.59
N THR A 55 9.40 9.03 11.90
CA THR A 55 8.88 10.31 12.39
C THR A 55 9.54 10.73 13.70
N LEU A 56 9.72 9.81 14.65
CA LEU A 56 10.41 10.12 15.92
C LEU A 56 11.90 10.39 15.72
N PHE A 57 12.56 9.66 14.82
CA PHE A 57 13.96 9.90 14.46
C PHE A 57 14.13 11.29 13.84
N ARG A 58 13.23 11.67 12.93
CA ARG A 58 13.19 13.01 12.35
C ARG A 58 13.10 14.09 13.44
N ARG A 59 12.19 13.94 14.40
CA ARG A 59 12.05 14.89 15.53
C ARG A 59 13.35 15.00 16.35
N GLY A 60 13.97 13.86 16.66
CA GLY A 60 15.23 13.83 17.41
C GLY A 60 16.42 14.44 16.64
N LEU A 61 16.57 14.09 15.37
CA LEU A 61 17.66 14.57 14.52
C LEU A 61 17.52 16.07 14.20
N SER A 62 16.30 16.56 13.97
CA SER A 62 16.05 17.99 13.74
C SER A 62 16.39 18.87 14.95
N ALA A 63 16.51 18.29 16.15
CA ALA A 63 16.94 19.01 17.35
C ALA A 63 18.48 19.11 17.47
N VAL A 64 19.24 18.48 16.57
CA VAL A 64 20.71 18.49 16.56
C VAL A 64 21.21 19.47 15.49
N PRO A 65 21.75 20.65 15.86
CA PRO A 65 22.16 21.68 14.91
C PRO A 65 23.20 21.22 13.88
N GLU A 66 24.08 20.29 14.24
CA GLU A 66 25.18 19.81 13.40
C GLU A 66 24.73 18.95 12.22
N VAL A 67 23.53 18.38 12.29
CA VAL A 67 22.92 17.61 11.19
C VAL A 67 21.79 18.36 10.51
N ALA A 68 21.60 19.64 10.85
CA ALA A 68 20.62 20.51 10.20
C ALA A 68 20.88 20.53 8.68
N GLY A 69 19.81 20.37 7.90
CA GLY A 69 19.87 20.27 6.43
C GLY A 69 20.30 18.91 5.88
N LYS A 70 20.65 17.92 6.73
CA LYS A 70 20.98 16.54 6.31
C LYS A 70 20.00 15.49 6.83
N VAL A 71 18.97 15.90 7.57
CA VAL A 71 18.02 14.99 8.24
C VAL A 71 17.33 14.06 7.25
N ASP A 72 16.89 14.57 6.10
CA ASP A 72 16.23 13.76 5.06
C ASP A 72 17.16 12.71 4.48
N ASP A 73 18.41 13.08 4.16
CA ASP A 73 19.41 12.16 3.63
C ASP A 73 19.76 11.07 4.66
N ILE A 74 19.94 11.45 5.93
CA ILE A 74 20.21 10.51 7.03
C ILE A 74 19.05 9.52 7.20
N LEU A 75 17.81 10.00 7.18
CA LEU A 75 16.64 9.13 7.30
C LEU A 75 16.49 8.21 6.10
N SER A 76 16.73 8.70 4.89
CA SER A 76 16.72 7.90 3.67
C SER A 76 17.79 6.80 3.71
N ASP A 77 18.99 7.12 4.18
CA ASP A 77 20.08 6.16 4.36
C ASP A 77 19.75 5.11 5.43
N LEU A 78 19.22 5.55 6.57
CA LEU A 78 18.83 4.68 7.68
C LEU A 78 17.69 3.73 7.27
N GLU A 79 16.66 4.25 6.59
CA GLU A 79 15.57 3.42 6.08
C GLU A 79 16.10 2.39 5.08
N ARG A 80 16.95 2.80 4.13
CA ARG A 80 17.55 1.87 3.16
C ARG A 80 18.34 0.76 3.86
N ASN A 81 19.17 1.12 4.85
CA ASN A 81 19.92 0.15 5.64
C ASN A 81 19.00 -0.80 6.43
N PHE A 82 17.92 -0.26 7.01
CA PHE A 82 16.91 -1.03 7.73
C PHE A 82 16.18 -2.01 6.81
N ARG A 83 15.77 -1.57 5.61
CA ARG A 83 15.15 -2.46 4.60
C ARG A 83 16.11 -3.55 4.14
N HIS A 84 17.42 -3.26 4.03
CA HIS A 84 18.41 -4.28 3.73
C HIS A 84 18.53 -5.31 4.87
N VAL A 85 18.53 -4.87 6.14
CA VAL A 85 18.52 -5.79 7.28
C VAL A 85 17.24 -6.65 7.29
N GLN A 86 16.06 -6.07 7.05
CA GLN A 86 14.81 -6.83 6.92
C GLN A 86 14.89 -7.87 5.78
N PHE A 87 15.45 -7.49 4.64
CA PHE A 87 15.60 -8.38 3.49
C PHE A 87 16.49 -9.59 3.81
N LEU A 88 17.63 -9.36 4.46
CA LEU A 88 18.55 -10.42 4.86
C LEU A 88 17.90 -11.38 5.86
N GLU A 89 17.18 -10.89 6.87
CA GLU A 89 16.46 -11.76 7.81
C GLU A 89 15.37 -12.58 7.13
N GLN A 90 14.66 -12.01 6.15
CA GLN A 90 13.66 -12.74 5.37
C GLN A 90 14.30 -13.77 4.44
N LEU A 91 15.50 -13.50 3.89
CA LEU A 91 16.27 -14.50 3.16
C LEU A 91 16.69 -15.66 4.07
N ASP A 92 17.14 -15.37 5.30
CA ASP A 92 17.49 -16.41 6.27
C ASP A 92 16.27 -17.27 6.64
N ASP A 93 15.10 -16.65 6.78
CA ASP A 93 13.86 -17.37 7.02
C ASP A 93 13.43 -18.23 5.82
N LEU A 94 13.63 -17.72 4.61
CA LEU A 94 13.36 -18.44 3.38
C LEU A 94 14.30 -19.62 3.20
N GLU A 95 15.59 -19.46 3.43
CA GLU A 95 16.57 -20.55 3.37
C GLU A 95 16.22 -21.66 4.35
N ARG A 96 15.95 -21.33 5.63
CA ARG A 96 15.51 -22.32 6.63
C ARG A 96 14.24 -23.05 6.21
N THR A 97 13.28 -22.32 5.62
CA THR A 97 12.02 -22.88 5.14
C THR A 97 12.23 -23.80 3.94
N CYS A 98 13.11 -23.42 3.01
CA CYS A 98 13.53 -24.26 1.89
C CYS A 98 14.12 -25.57 2.41
N VAL A 99 15.11 -25.50 3.31
CA VAL A 99 15.73 -26.70 3.90
C VAL A 99 14.69 -27.58 4.60
N ALA A 100 13.77 -26.99 5.38
CA ALA A 100 12.69 -27.73 6.04
C ALA A 100 11.68 -28.37 5.08
N ASN A 101 11.61 -27.90 3.83
CA ASN A 101 10.74 -28.42 2.78
C ASN A 101 11.41 -29.51 1.91
N ILE A 102 12.69 -29.82 2.12
CA ILE A 102 13.38 -30.96 1.49
C ILE A 102 12.93 -32.25 2.18
N LYS A 103 11.78 -32.77 1.74
CA LYS A 103 11.15 -33.98 2.31
C LYS A 103 10.59 -34.86 1.20
N GLY A 104 10.61 -36.18 1.43
CA GLY A 104 9.95 -37.17 0.59
C GLY A 104 10.83 -37.79 -0.50
N PRO A 105 10.28 -38.74 -1.28
CA PRO A 105 11.06 -39.63 -2.15
C PRO A 105 11.85 -38.91 -3.24
N ARG A 106 11.40 -37.72 -3.66
CA ARG A 106 12.06 -36.91 -4.70
C ARG A 106 13.52 -36.57 -4.35
N PHE A 107 13.81 -36.36 -3.07
CA PHE A 107 15.12 -35.95 -2.59
C PHE A 107 15.97 -37.11 -2.06
N ALA A 108 15.43 -38.33 -2.02
CA ALA A 108 16.09 -39.50 -1.45
C ALA A 108 17.48 -39.73 -2.08
N GLY A 109 18.51 -39.74 -1.24
CA GLY A 109 19.91 -39.93 -1.64
C GLY A 109 20.58 -38.70 -2.26
N ARG A 110 19.89 -37.55 -2.26
CA ARG A 110 20.36 -36.28 -2.83
C ARG A 110 20.15 -35.09 -1.88
N GLU A 111 19.65 -35.31 -0.68
CA GLU A 111 19.26 -34.28 0.28
C GLU A 111 20.41 -33.33 0.57
N ARG A 112 21.59 -33.89 0.89
CA ARG A 112 22.79 -33.10 1.21
C ARG A 112 23.20 -32.21 0.03
N ALA A 113 23.24 -32.75 -1.19
CA ALA A 113 23.62 -31.99 -2.37
C ALA A 113 22.62 -30.87 -2.67
N VAL A 114 21.32 -31.11 -2.46
CA VAL A 114 20.27 -30.08 -2.61
C VAL A 114 20.38 -28.99 -1.54
N ILE A 115 20.71 -29.36 -0.29
CA ILE A 115 20.97 -28.40 0.80
C ILE A 115 22.18 -27.53 0.45
N GLU A 116 23.31 -28.12 0.08
CA GLU A 116 24.54 -27.40 -0.30
C GLU A 116 24.29 -26.46 -1.48
N ALA A 117 23.47 -26.87 -2.46
CA ALA A 117 23.09 -26.01 -3.58
C ALA A 117 22.19 -24.84 -3.15
N LEU A 118 21.23 -25.06 -2.22
CA LEU A 118 20.43 -23.99 -1.65
C LEU A 118 21.30 -23.01 -0.87
N GLU A 119 22.15 -23.49 0.03
CA GLU A 119 23.09 -22.67 0.82
C GLU A 119 23.97 -21.81 -0.10
N GLY A 120 24.53 -22.40 -1.16
CA GLY A 120 25.30 -21.66 -2.17
C GLY A 120 24.47 -20.61 -2.92
N THR A 121 23.21 -20.92 -3.25
CA THR A 121 22.30 -19.97 -3.92
C THR A 121 21.95 -18.79 -3.00
N PHE A 122 21.59 -19.07 -1.74
CA PHE A 122 21.29 -18.04 -0.76
C PHE A 122 22.51 -17.24 -0.34
N GLY A 123 23.71 -17.84 -0.32
CA GLY A 123 24.99 -17.13 -0.16
C GLY A 123 25.17 -16.06 -1.24
N ARG A 124 25.03 -16.44 -2.52
CA ARG A 124 25.13 -15.50 -3.65
C ARG A 124 24.06 -14.41 -3.60
N LEU A 125 22.82 -14.74 -3.21
CA LEU A 125 21.74 -13.78 -3.01
C LEU A 125 22.07 -12.72 -1.95
N ARG A 126 22.65 -13.14 -0.82
CA ARG A 126 23.07 -12.20 0.24
C ARG A 126 24.16 -11.27 -0.27
N GLU A 127 25.14 -11.79 -1.00
CA GLU A 127 26.22 -11.00 -1.60
C GLU A 127 25.70 -9.99 -2.64
N SER A 128 24.84 -10.41 -3.57
CA SER A 128 24.28 -9.52 -4.60
C SER A 128 23.33 -8.47 -4.02
N SER A 129 22.64 -8.78 -2.91
CA SER A 129 21.68 -7.87 -2.28
C SER A 129 22.27 -6.51 -1.93
N ALA A 130 23.55 -6.43 -1.56
CA ALA A 130 24.18 -5.16 -1.19
C ALA A 130 24.09 -4.10 -2.31
N SER A 131 24.17 -4.54 -3.57
CA SER A 131 24.05 -3.65 -4.73
C SER A 131 22.63 -3.12 -4.92
N GLN A 132 21.61 -3.90 -4.56
CA GLN A 132 20.20 -3.50 -4.64
C GLN A 132 19.82 -2.41 -3.63
N TYR A 133 20.55 -2.36 -2.52
CA TYR A 133 20.38 -1.41 -1.43
C TYR A 133 21.49 -0.35 -1.39
N ALA A 134 22.19 -0.14 -2.50
CA ALA A 134 23.18 0.93 -2.62
C ALA A 134 22.50 2.33 -2.73
N PRO A 135 23.16 3.41 -2.29
CA PRO A 135 22.64 4.77 -2.44
C PRO A 135 22.28 5.11 -3.88
N GLY A 136 21.13 5.77 -4.08
CA GLY A 136 20.67 6.22 -5.40
C GLY A 136 19.99 5.16 -6.27
N ILE A 137 19.96 3.90 -5.85
CA ILE A 137 19.27 2.83 -6.59
C ILE A 137 17.76 2.92 -6.35
N LYS A 138 17.00 3.08 -7.45
CA LYS A 138 15.54 2.93 -7.42
C LYS A 138 15.17 1.45 -7.57
N ARG A 139 14.51 0.89 -6.55
CA ARG A 139 13.99 -0.47 -6.62
C ARG A 139 12.81 -0.54 -7.59
N LYS A 140 12.71 -1.64 -8.33
CA LYS A 140 11.57 -1.92 -9.23
C LYS A 140 10.34 -2.42 -8.47
N SER A 141 10.53 -3.01 -7.29
CA SER A 141 9.48 -3.50 -6.40
C SER A 141 9.93 -3.33 -4.95
N ASP A 142 8.98 -3.07 -4.07
CA ASP A 142 9.18 -3.07 -2.61
C ASP A 142 8.82 -4.43 -1.98
N PHE A 143 8.37 -5.40 -2.78
CA PHE A 143 7.97 -6.73 -2.29
C PHE A 143 9.14 -7.70 -2.26
N PHE A 144 9.31 -8.37 -1.11
CA PHE A 144 10.37 -9.34 -0.88
C PHE A 144 10.45 -10.44 -1.95
N ARG A 145 9.31 -11.04 -2.32
CA ARG A 145 9.27 -12.10 -3.34
C ARG A 145 9.75 -11.65 -4.70
N ASP A 146 9.43 -10.42 -5.11
CA ASP A 146 9.86 -9.91 -6.41
C ASP A 146 11.37 -9.71 -6.43
N LEU A 147 11.92 -9.18 -5.34
CA LEU A 147 13.36 -8.93 -5.17
C LEU A 147 14.15 -10.25 -5.07
N ALA A 148 13.70 -11.18 -4.23
CA ALA A 148 14.36 -12.45 -4.01
C ALA A 148 14.19 -13.41 -5.20
N GLY A 149 13.01 -13.44 -5.81
CA GLY A 149 12.66 -14.39 -6.87
C GLY A 149 13.47 -14.19 -8.14
N ALA A 150 13.60 -12.94 -8.60
CA ALA A 150 14.35 -12.64 -9.82
C ALA A 150 15.82 -13.08 -9.73
N GLU A 151 16.48 -12.84 -8.60
CA GLU A 151 17.88 -13.24 -8.41
C GLU A 151 18.03 -14.73 -8.05
N PHE A 152 17.06 -15.32 -7.35
CA PHE A 152 17.12 -16.75 -7.00
C PHE A 152 17.21 -17.61 -8.26
N MET A 153 16.45 -17.27 -9.31
CA MET A 153 16.49 -18.02 -10.57
C MET A 153 17.89 -17.98 -11.19
N SER A 154 18.48 -16.79 -11.29
CA SER A 154 19.80 -16.63 -11.92
C SER A 154 20.92 -17.29 -11.12
N HIS A 155 20.94 -17.12 -9.79
CA HIS A 155 21.98 -17.69 -8.95
C HIS A 155 21.81 -19.20 -8.79
N GLY A 156 20.58 -19.66 -8.64
CA GLY A 156 20.27 -21.08 -8.45
C GLY A 156 20.60 -21.92 -9.67
N GLU A 157 20.34 -21.42 -10.87
CA GLU A 157 20.73 -22.11 -12.10
C GLU A 157 22.25 -22.28 -12.20
N ALA A 158 23.01 -21.23 -11.86
CA ALA A 158 24.47 -21.28 -11.86
C ALA A 158 25.02 -22.28 -10.82
N VAL A 159 24.53 -22.22 -9.58
CA VAL A 159 24.97 -23.12 -8.50
C VAL A 159 24.62 -24.58 -8.82
N CYS A 160 23.41 -24.86 -9.30
CA CYS A 160 23.02 -26.22 -9.70
C CYS A 160 23.89 -26.75 -10.83
N LYS A 161 24.21 -25.91 -11.83
CA LYS A 161 25.10 -26.30 -12.94
C LYS A 161 26.50 -26.66 -12.45
N GLU A 162 27.07 -25.87 -11.54
CA GLU A 162 28.38 -26.14 -10.93
C GLU A 162 28.39 -27.44 -10.10
N ALA A 163 27.27 -27.75 -9.43
CA ALA A 163 27.10 -28.94 -8.62
C ALA A 163 26.64 -30.20 -9.39
N GLY A 164 26.36 -30.09 -10.70
CA GLY A 164 25.82 -31.20 -11.50
C GLY A 164 24.39 -31.61 -11.10
N LEU A 165 23.60 -30.69 -10.54
CA LEU A 165 22.23 -30.91 -10.08
C LEU A 165 21.20 -30.32 -11.05
N GLY A 166 20.01 -30.93 -11.08
CA GLY A 166 18.86 -30.36 -11.79
C GLY A 166 18.33 -29.13 -11.05
N PHE A 167 18.26 -27.98 -11.73
CA PHE A 167 17.74 -26.73 -11.15
C PHE A 167 16.28 -26.87 -10.68
N ASP A 168 15.50 -27.74 -11.32
CA ASP A 168 14.12 -28.04 -10.94
C ASP A 168 13.99 -28.50 -9.47
N LEU A 169 15.01 -29.15 -8.92
CA LEU A 169 14.98 -29.66 -7.54
C LEU A 169 14.91 -28.52 -6.52
N ILE A 170 15.75 -27.49 -6.67
CA ILE A 170 15.75 -26.34 -5.76
C ILE A 170 14.61 -25.37 -6.08
N LEU A 171 14.22 -25.24 -7.36
CA LEU A 171 13.15 -24.35 -7.79
C LEU A 171 11.80 -24.72 -7.15
N ASN A 172 11.44 -26.01 -7.15
CA ASN A 172 10.18 -26.46 -6.55
C ASN A 172 10.14 -26.26 -5.04
N VAL A 173 11.28 -26.42 -4.37
CA VAL A 173 11.41 -26.15 -2.93
C VAL A 173 11.26 -24.65 -2.65
N TYR A 174 11.89 -23.81 -3.47
CA TYR A 174 11.77 -22.35 -3.40
C TYR A 174 10.33 -21.88 -3.57
N ASP A 175 9.64 -22.30 -4.63
CA ASP A 175 8.28 -21.87 -4.94
C ASP A 175 7.29 -22.18 -3.81
N LYS A 176 7.43 -23.35 -3.19
CA LYS A 176 6.62 -23.71 -2.03
C LYS A 176 6.98 -22.84 -0.81
N SER A 177 8.26 -22.61 -0.58
CA SER A 177 8.77 -21.94 0.62
C SER A 177 8.53 -20.43 0.59
N ILE A 178 8.63 -19.79 -0.57
CA ILE A 178 8.40 -18.34 -0.71
C ILE A 178 6.95 -17.98 -0.37
N ILE A 179 5.99 -18.79 -0.80
CA ILE A 179 4.57 -18.61 -0.46
C ILE A 179 4.36 -18.72 1.06
N GLU A 180 5.03 -19.67 1.71
CA GLU A 180 4.92 -19.86 3.15
C GLU A 180 5.48 -18.65 3.91
N VAL A 181 6.70 -18.22 3.58
CA VAL A 181 7.35 -17.04 4.20
C VAL A 181 6.54 -15.77 3.97
N GLU A 182 6.01 -15.55 2.77
CA GLU A 182 5.17 -14.38 2.49
C GLU A 182 3.88 -14.35 3.31
N ASN A 183 3.36 -15.51 3.72
CA ASN A 183 2.15 -15.58 4.52
C ASN A 183 2.41 -15.49 6.03
N ARG A 184 3.66 -15.56 6.48
CA ARG A 184 3.99 -15.36 7.90
C ARG A 184 3.80 -13.89 8.27
N PRO A 185 3.07 -13.59 9.36
CA PRO A 185 3.04 -12.25 9.90
C PRO A 185 4.47 -11.77 10.14
N PRO A 186 4.76 -10.49 9.87
CA PRO A 186 6.09 -9.98 10.08
C PRO A 186 6.41 -10.04 11.57
N GLY A 187 7.64 -10.45 11.87
CA GLY A 187 8.11 -10.70 13.22
C GLY A 187 9.56 -10.27 13.41
N GLY A 188 10.08 -10.57 14.59
CA GLY A 188 11.44 -10.22 15.00
C GLY A 188 11.54 -8.85 15.66
N ASP A 189 12.76 -8.52 16.08
CA ASP A 189 13.08 -7.33 16.85
C ASP A 189 13.26 -6.10 15.94
N MET A 190 12.23 -5.23 15.90
CA MET A 190 12.28 -3.97 15.14
C MET A 190 13.40 -3.04 15.63
N GLU A 191 13.63 -2.99 16.95
CA GLU A 191 14.65 -2.13 17.53
C GLU A 191 16.04 -2.61 17.12
N GLY A 192 16.33 -3.90 17.31
CA GLY A 192 17.59 -4.51 16.87
C GLY A 192 17.86 -4.35 15.37
N LYS A 193 16.82 -4.34 14.53
CA LYS A 193 16.97 -4.05 13.09
C LYS A 193 17.45 -2.63 12.84
N PHE A 194 16.88 -1.64 13.53
CA PHE A 194 17.34 -0.25 13.41
C PHE A 194 18.75 -0.05 13.99
N ILE A 195 19.09 -0.73 15.09
CA ILE A 195 20.45 -0.71 15.62
C ILE A 195 21.46 -1.26 14.60
N ARG A 196 21.20 -2.43 14.02
CA ARG A 196 22.04 -2.98 12.92
C ARG A 196 22.10 -2.06 11.71
N ALA A 197 21.02 -1.33 11.42
CA ALA A 197 20.98 -0.37 10.32
C ALA A 197 21.86 0.87 10.60
N LEU A 198 21.95 1.32 11.85
CA LEU A 198 22.84 2.40 12.29
C LEU A 198 24.32 2.01 12.23
N GLU A 199 24.65 0.74 12.47
CA GLU A 199 26.03 0.25 12.41
C GLU A 199 26.61 0.23 10.98
N LYS A 200 25.75 0.39 9.95
CA LYS A 200 26.17 0.40 8.54
C LYS A 200 26.62 1.79 8.09
N GLY A 201 27.85 1.87 7.59
CA GLY A 201 28.39 3.05 6.90
C GLY A 201 28.67 4.24 7.84
N SER A 202 28.38 5.46 7.39
CA SER A 202 28.61 6.69 8.15
C SER A 202 27.59 6.94 9.28
N MET A 203 26.62 6.05 9.46
CA MET A 203 25.52 6.19 10.44
C MET A 203 25.93 5.88 11.88
N ALA A 204 27.09 5.25 12.09
CA ALA A 204 27.65 4.95 13.41
C ALA A 204 28.14 6.20 14.18
N ASN A 205 28.03 7.39 13.58
CA ASN A 205 28.36 8.65 14.23
C ASN A 205 27.42 8.92 15.42
N ASN A 206 27.99 9.23 16.59
CA ASN A 206 27.24 9.56 17.81
C ASN A 206 26.22 10.71 17.63
N LEU A 207 26.45 11.64 16.71
CA LEU A 207 25.50 12.72 16.40
C LEU A 207 24.19 12.21 15.79
N ILE A 208 24.23 11.04 15.13
CA ILE A 208 23.06 10.38 14.52
C ILE A 208 22.54 9.27 15.44
N ALA A 209 23.43 8.42 15.94
CA ALA A 209 23.08 7.25 16.72
C ALA A 209 22.33 7.60 18.02
N LYS A 210 22.77 8.65 18.76
CA LYS A 210 22.14 9.02 20.03
C LYS A 210 20.68 9.46 19.89
N PRO A 211 20.31 10.41 19.01
CA PRO A 211 18.90 10.76 18.80
C PRO A 211 18.03 9.57 18.35
N VAL A 212 18.55 8.71 17.46
CA VAL A 212 17.82 7.55 16.97
C VAL A 212 17.59 6.52 18.09
N GLN A 213 18.62 6.22 18.89
CA GLN A 213 18.50 5.34 20.06
C GLN A 213 17.52 5.89 21.12
N ALA A 214 17.57 7.20 21.40
CA ALA A 214 16.62 7.83 22.31
C ALA A 214 15.17 7.70 21.83
N ALA A 215 14.94 7.84 20.52
CA ALA A 215 13.63 7.66 19.92
C ALA A 215 13.18 6.18 19.86
N LEU A 216 14.10 5.22 19.71
CA LEU A 216 13.80 3.78 19.82
C LEU A 216 13.33 3.42 21.22
N ALA A 217 13.95 3.99 22.25
CA ALA A 217 13.63 3.75 23.66
C ALA A 217 12.22 4.27 24.07
N ILE A 218 11.56 5.09 23.24
CA ILE A 218 10.17 5.50 23.48
C ILE A 218 9.27 4.28 23.24
N PRO A 219 8.53 3.76 24.24
CA PRO A 219 7.60 2.66 24.02
C PRO A 219 6.42 3.15 23.15
N LEU A 220 6.09 2.40 22.10
CA LEU A 220 4.88 2.59 21.30
C LEU A 220 3.79 1.65 21.84
N GLU A 221 2.90 2.18 22.67
CA GLU A 221 1.85 1.41 23.34
C GLU A 221 0.60 1.37 22.45
N GLU A 222 0.25 0.21 21.89
CA GLU A 222 -1.01 0.03 21.15
C GLU A 222 -2.20 0.15 22.12
N THR A 223 -2.74 1.36 22.22
CA THR A 223 -3.79 1.71 23.19
C THR A 223 -5.16 1.27 22.71
N TYR A 224 -5.44 1.45 21.42
CA TYR A 224 -6.68 0.99 20.81
C TYR A 224 -6.50 0.83 19.30
N VAL A 225 -7.17 -0.17 18.72
CA VAL A 225 -7.13 -0.46 17.28
C VAL A 225 -8.54 -0.52 16.71
N VAL A 226 -8.77 0.12 15.56
CA VAL A 226 -10.04 0.04 14.83
C VAL A 226 -9.80 -0.52 13.44
N GLY A 227 -10.56 -1.56 13.10
CA GLY A 227 -10.60 -2.18 11.79
C GLY A 227 -11.74 -1.64 10.92
N THR A 228 -11.45 -1.37 9.66
CA THR A 228 -12.42 -0.99 8.63
C THR A 228 -12.03 -1.61 7.29
N GLY A 229 -12.66 -1.18 6.20
CA GLY A 229 -12.37 -1.66 4.85
C GLY A 229 -13.32 -2.73 4.36
N TYR A 230 -13.22 -3.00 3.06
CA TYR A 230 -14.05 -3.98 2.34
C TYR A 230 -13.98 -5.36 2.99
N GLY A 231 -12.78 -5.75 3.41
CA GLY A 231 -12.51 -7.02 4.05
C GLY A 231 -12.78 -7.05 5.56
N ARG A 232 -13.24 -5.97 6.19
CA ARG A 232 -13.24 -5.80 7.67
C ARG A 232 -13.84 -6.96 8.47
N VAL A 233 -14.80 -7.69 7.90
CA VAL A 233 -15.44 -8.87 8.52
C VAL A 233 -14.47 -10.05 8.72
N ARG A 234 -13.31 -9.99 8.06
CA ARG A 234 -12.22 -10.96 8.15
C ARG A 234 -11.08 -10.50 9.04
N LEU A 235 -11.12 -9.26 9.56
CA LEU A 235 -10.10 -8.80 10.48
C LEU A 235 -10.20 -9.59 11.79
N PRO A 236 -9.07 -10.01 12.38
CA PRO A 236 -9.04 -10.80 13.62
C PRO A 236 -9.22 -9.89 14.85
N PHE A 237 -10.15 -8.94 14.79
CA PHE A 237 -10.39 -7.95 15.85
C PHE A 237 -11.74 -8.21 16.54
N PRO A 238 -11.89 -7.78 17.81
CA PRO A 238 -13.18 -7.78 18.48
C PRO A 238 -14.22 -6.96 17.70
N LYS A 239 -15.50 -7.33 17.80
CA LYS A 239 -16.58 -6.68 17.00
C LYS A 239 -16.69 -5.18 17.30
N GLU A 240 -16.47 -4.81 18.54
CA GLU A 240 -16.46 -3.44 19.06
C GLU A 240 -15.35 -2.58 18.42
N HIS A 241 -14.27 -3.19 17.93
CA HIS A 241 -13.17 -2.55 17.23
C HIS A 241 -13.43 -2.44 15.72
N ILE A 242 -14.49 -3.06 15.19
CA ILE A 242 -14.84 -2.95 13.77
C ILE A 242 -15.77 -1.76 13.55
N ARG A 243 -15.45 -0.94 12.54
CA ARG A 243 -16.28 0.18 12.07
C ARG A 243 -16.53 0.07 10.58
N SER A 244 -17.65 0.64 10.14
CA SER A 244 -18.00 0.70 8.72
C SER A 244 -17.04 1.63 7.97
N GLU A 245 -16.71 1.29 6.72
CA GLU A 245 -15.93 2.16 5.83
C GLU A 245 -16.59 3.51 5.62
N ILE A 246 -17.92 3.56 5.57
CA ILE A 246 -18.66 4.80 5.39
C ILE A 246 -18.34 5.77 6.54
N LEU A 247 -18.35 5.26 7.77
CA LEU A 247 -18.05 6.06 8.96
C LEU A 247 -16.60 6.51 8.96
N CYS A 248 -15.67 5.60 8.65
CA CYS A 248 -14.25 5.91 8.66
C CYS A 248 -13.83 6.87 7.55
N HIS A 249 -14.34 6.72 6.32
CA HIS A 249 -14.03 7.66 5.24
C HIS A 249 -14.66 9.02 5.47
N GLY A 250 -15.90 9.08 5.97
CA GLY A 250 -16.55 10.34 6.34
C GLY A 250 -15.76 11.11 7.40
N LEU A 251 -15.44 10.45 8.51
CA LEU A 251 -14.67 11.06 9.60
C LEU A 251 -13.24 11.38 9.17
N GLY A 252 -12.57 10.48 8.45
CA GLY A 252 -11.21 10.69 7.97
C GLY A 252 -11.11 11.88 7.02
N ALA A 253 -12.08 12.07 6.12
CA ALA A 253 -12.12 13.22 5.22
C ALA A 253 -12.34 14.53 5.98
N HIS A 254 -13.22 14.53 6.99
CA HIS A 254 -13.42 15.67 7.88
C HIS A 254 -12.16 16.00 8.69
N MET A 255 -11.42 14.99 9.16
CA MET A 255 -10.14 15.19 9.86
C MET A 255 -9.05 15.79 8.97
N MET A 256 -9.04 15.46 7.68
CA MET A 256 -8.11 16.08 6.71
C MET A 256 -8.54 17.52 6.36
N TYR A 257 -9.84 17.73 6.22
CA TYR A 257 -10.43 19.02 5.83
C TYR A 257 -11.71 19.28 6.65
N PRO A 258 -11.66 20.07 7.74
CA PRO A 258 -12.77 20.26 8.69
C PRO A 258 -14.08 20.78 8.08
N GLU A 259 -13.99 21.51 6.97
CA GLU A 259 -15.14 22.05 6.25
C GLU A 259 -15.75 21.08 5.23
N THR A 260 -15.25 19.83 5.15
CA THR A 260 -15.85 18.79 4.32
C THR A 260 -17.29 18.53 4.75
N ARG A 261 -18.22 18.57 3.80
CA ARG A 261 -19.61 18.12 4.00
C ARG A 261 -20.03 17.03 3.03
N THR A 262 -19.35 16.94 1.89
CA THR A 262 -19.56 15.88 0.93
C THR A 262 -18.25 15.15 0.65
N VAL A 263 -18.28 13.82 0.75
CA VAL A 263 -17.16 12.95 0.40
C VAL A 263 -17.56 12.07 -0.77
N LEU A 264 -16.68 11.98 -1.78
CA LEU A 264 -16.71 10.92 -2.76
C LEU A 264 -15.51 10.01 -2.51
N ASP A 265 -15.75 8.75 -2.20
CA ASP A 265 -14.70 7.73 -2.10
C ASP A 265 -14.80 6.80 -3.30
N ILE A 266 -13.73 6.66 -4.09
CA ILE A 266 -13.65 5.64 -5.14
C ILE A 266 -12.51 4.67 -4.80
N GLY A 267 -12.90 3.55 -4.22
CA GLY A 267 -12.03 2.45 -3.84
C GLY A 267 -11.77 1.47 -4.98
N GLY A 268 -11.25 0.29 -4.62
CA GLY A 268 -11.00 -0.78 -5.59
C GLY A 268 -12.27 -1.49 -6.06
N GLN A 269 -13.24 -1.68 -5.17
CA GLN A 269 -14.46 -2.49 -5.43
C GLN A 269 -15.75 -1.66 -5.41
N ASP A 270 -15.78 -0.58 -4.64
CA ASP A 270 -16.96 0.24 -4.45
C ASP A 270 -16.64 1.74 -4.60
N THR A 271 -17.72 2.50 -4.78
CA THR A 271 -17.78 3.95 -4.82
C THR A 271 -18.83 4.42 -3.83
N LYS A 272 -18.49 5.39 -2.99
CA LYS A 272 -19.35 5.89 -1.92
C LYS A 272 -19.52 7.40 -2.07
N GLY A 273 -20.76 7.88 -2.07
CA GLY A 273 -21.09 9.28 -1.82
C GLY A 273 -21.54 9.41 -0.37
N ILE A 274 -20.89 10.25 0.43
CA ILE A 274 -21.12 10.35 1.87
C ILE A 274 -21.38 11.82 2.21
N GLN A 275 -22.43 12.10 2.98
CA GLN A 275 -22.68 13.41 3.57
C GLN A 275 -22.30 13.36 5.04
N VAL A 276 -21.56 14.37 5.49
CA VAL A 276 -21.10 14.50 6.87
C VAL A 276 -21.52 15.85 7.44
N ASP A 277 -21.85 15.84 8.73
CA ASP A 277 -22.18 17.04 9.49
C ASP A 277 -20.90 17.84 9.88
N PRO A 278 -21.04 19.01 10.53
CA PRO A 278 -19.90 19.79 11.01
C PRO A 278 -18.99 19.11 12.05
N ALA A 279 -19.39 17.97 12.62
CA ALA A 279 -18.59 17.18 13.56
C ALA A 279 -17.96 15.93 12.89
N GLY A 280 -18.14 15.77 11.58
CA GLY A 280 -17.67 14.63 10.79
C GLY A 280 -18.51 13.36 10.98
N ILE A 281 -19.73 13.47 11.50
CA ILE A 281 -20.67 12.37 11.64
C ILE A 281 -21.43 12.19 10.33
N VAL A 282 -21.56 10.94 9.89
CA VAL A 282 -22.26 10.62 8.64
C VAL A 282 -23.77 10.80 8.82
N GLU A 283 -24.36 11.68 8.00
CA GLU A 283 -25.81 11.94 7.99
C GLU A 283 -26.52 11.09 6.92
N ASN A 284 -25.89 10.94 5.75
CA ASN A 284 -26.44 10.18 4.64
C ASN A 284 -25.32 9.55 3.81
N PHE A 285 -25.60 8.45 3.14
CA PHE A 285 -24.66 7.89 2.18
C PHE A 285 -25.38 7.11 1.07
N GLN A 286 -24.67 6.96 -0.05
CA GLN A 286 -25.00 6.01 -1.11
C GLN A 286 -23.74 5.27 -1.50
N MET A 287 -23.90 4.01 -1.84
CA MET A 287 -22.82 3.15 -2.31
C MET A 287 -23.35 2.34 -3.49
N ASN A 288 -22.49 2.00 -4.44
CA ASN A 288 -22.85 1.01 -5.45
C ASN A 288 -22.96 -0.40 -4.82
N ASP A 289 -23.71 -1.28 -5.49
CA ASP A 289 -23.63 -2.71 -5.22
C ASP A 289 -22.20 -3.21 -5.46
N ARG A 290 -21.85 -4.40 -4.96
CA ARG A 290 -20.50 -5.04 -5.00
C ARG A 290 -19.99 -5.38 -6.43
N CYS A 291 -20.20 -4.48 -7.38
CA CYS A 291 -19.79 -4.55 -8.75
C CYS A 291 -18.60 -3.61 -8.93
N ALA A 292 -17.48 -4.14 -9.45
CA ALA A 292 -16.28 -3.36 -9.79
C ALA A 292 -16.52 -2.28 -10.86
N ALA A 293 -17.71 -2.22 -11.44
CA ALA A 293 -18.07 -1.33 -12.53
C ALA A 293 -18.15 0.13 -12.06
N GLY A 294 -17.16 0.93 -12.48
CA GLY A 294 -17.01 2.31 -12.04
C GLY A 294 -16.05 2.50 -10.85
N CYS A 295 -15.23 1.50 -10.52
CA CYS A 295 -14.27 1.57 -9.41
C CYS A 295 -12.83 1.38 -9.90
N GLY A 296 -11.84 1.47 -9.00
CA GLY A 296 -10.43 1.29 -9.34
C GLY A 296 -10.09 -0.06 -9.99
N ARG A 297 -10.82 -1.14 -9.68
CA ARG A 297 -10.62 -2.45 -10.33
C ARG A 297 -11.01 -2.47 -11.80
N TYR A 298 -11.93 -1.61 -12.23
CA TYR A 298 -12.20 -1.43 -13.66
C TYR A 298 -10.96 -0.87 -14.38
N LEU A 299 -10.30 0.12 -13.80
CA LEU A 299 -9.04 0.65 -14.38
C LEU A 299 -7.95 -0.42 -14.42
N GLY A 300 -7.83 -1.26 -13.38
CA GLY A 300 -6.92 -2.41 -13.38
C GLY A 300 -7.18 -3.35 -14.56
N TYR A 301 -8.45 -3.73 -14.78
CA TYR A 301 -8.83 -4.59 -15.90
C TYR A 301 -8.53 -3.95 -17.27
N ILE A 302 -8.77 -2.65 -17.43
CA ILE A 302 -8.41 -1.92 -18.66
C ILE A 302 -6.90 -1.91 -18.88
N ALA A 303 -6.10 -1.73 -17.82
CA ALA A 303 -4.64 -1.80 -17.91
C ALA A 303 -4.18 -3.17 -18.42
N ASP A 304 -4.75 -4.25 -17.89
CA ASP A 304 -4.45 -5.63 -18.31
C ASP A 304 -4.82 -5.85 -19.78
N GLU A 305 -6.02 -5.45 -20.21
CA GLU A 305 -6.47 -5.55 -21.62
C GLU A 305 -5.60 -4.73 -22.58
N MET A 306 -4.98 -3.66 -22.08
CA MET A 306 -4.06 -2.81 -22.82
C MET A 306 -2.60 -3.26 -22.75
N ASN A 307 -2.29 -4.30 -21.95
CA ASN A 307 -0.94 -4.73 -21.62
C ASN A 307 -0.05 -3.56 -21.14
N MET A 308 -0.56 -2.80 -20.17
CA MET A 308 0.09 -1.64 -19.56
C MET A 308 -0.01 -1.70 -18.03
N GLY A 309 0.85 -0.96 -17.33
CA GLY A 309 0.71 -0.72 -15.91
C GLY A 309 -0.44 0.24 -15.60
N LEU A 310 -1.15 0.01 -14.48
CA LEU A 310 -2.24 0.87 -14.01
C LEU A 310 -1.82 2.35 -13.85
N HIS A 311 -0.58 2.60 -13.45
CA HIS A 311 -0.02 3.94 -13.28
C HIS A 311 0.16 4.71 -14.60
N GLU A 312 0.17 4.00 -15.74
CA GLU A 312 0.37 4.61 -17.07
C GLU A 312 -0.95 5.12 -17.67
N LEU A 313 -2.10 4.64 -17.20
CA LEU A 313 -3.40 4.97 -17.79
C LEU A 313 -3.75 6.46 -17.68
N GLY A 314 -3.52 7.07 -16.50
CA GLY A 314 -3.76 8.50 -16.27
C GLY A 314 -2.93 9.38 -17.21
N PRO A 315 -1.59 9.27 -17.18
CA PRO A 315 -0.69 10.02 -18.07
C PRO A 315 -0.99 9.85 -19.56
N LEU A 316 -1.38 8.64 -19.99
CA LEU A 316 -1.77 8.44 -21.38
C LEU A 316 -3.12 9.11 -21.70
N ALA A 317 -4.12 8.98 -20.83
CA ALA A 317 -5.43 9.63 -20.99
C ALA A 317 -5.35 11.16 -21.01
N MET A 318 -4.35 11.74 -20.34
CA MET A 318 -4.13 13.19 -20.33
C MET A 318 -3.66 13.75 -21.68
N LYS A 319 -3.13 12.90 -22.58
CA LYS A 319 -2.71 13.29 -23.94
C LYS A 319 -3.86 13.36 -24.94
N SER A 320 -5.06 12.93 -24.54
CA SER A 320 -6.24 12.94 -25.39
C SER A 320 -6.57 14.34 -25.89
N THR A 321 -6.87 14.44 -27.19
CA THR A 321 -7.35 15.66 -27.83
C THR A 321 -8.80 15.54 -28.31
N LYS A 322 -9.39 14.35 -28.23
CA LYS A 322 -10.73 14.04 -28.69
C LYS A 322 -11.51 13.23 -27.64
N SER A 323 -12.80 13.57 -27.48
CA SER A 323 -13.69 12.80 -26.61
C SER A 323 -14.21 11.55 -27.32
N VAL A 324 -13.83 10.37 -26.86
CA VAL A 324 -14.46 9.09 -27.26
C VAL A 324 -15.56 8.74 -26.26
N ARG A 325 -16.76 8.46 -26.77
CA ARG A 325 -17.89 8.04 -25.93
C ARG A 325 -17.75 6.57 -25.56
N ILE A 326 -17.71 6.29 -24.26
CA ILE A 326 -17.76 4.94 -23.71
C ILE A 326 -19.14 4.71 -23.10
N ASN A 327 -19.74 3.56 -23.38
CA ASN A 327 -21.06 3.19 -22.89
C ASN A 327 -20.99 2.14 -21.77
N SER A 328 -19.97 1.28 -21.76
CA SER A 328 -19.83 0.20 -20.81
C SER A 328 -18.72 0.43 -19.79
N THR A 329 -19.13 0.37 -18.53
CA THR A 329 -18.24 0.35 -17.35
C THR A 329 -18.29 -1.01 -16.65
N CYS A 330 -19.05 -1.97 -17.17
CA CYS A 330 -19.03 -3.35 -16.71
C CYS A 330 -17.74 -4.02 -17.20
N THR A 331 -16.92 -4.54 -16.27
CA THR A 331 -15.64 -5.17 -16.61
C THR A 331 -15.78 -6.30 -17.63
N VAL A 332 -16.90 -7.05 -17.60
CA VAL A 332 -17.18 -8.13 -18.56
C VAL A 332 -17.26 -7.63 -20.01
N PHE A 333 -17.82 -6.44 -20.22
CA PHE A 333 -18.04 -5.87 -21.56
C PHE A 333 -16.99 -4.82 -21.93
N ALA A 334 -16.22 -4.33 -20.96
CA ALA A 334 -15.26 -3.26 -21.14
C ALA A 334 -14.16 -3.64 -22.15
N GLY A 335 -13.67 -4.88 -22.10
CA GLY A 335 -12.64 -5.36 -23.02
C GLY A 335 -13.14 -5.46 -24.45
N ALA A 336 -14.41 -5.86 -24.65
CA ALA A 336 -15.03 -5.90 -25.97
C ALA A 336 -15.18 -4.49 -26.55
N GLU A 337 -15.76 -3.54 -25.79
CA GLU A 337 -15.89 -2.16 -26.26
C GLU A 337 -14.52 -1.51 -26.52
N LEU A 338 -13.52 -1.79 -25.68
CA LEU A 338 -12.15 -1.34 -25.90
C LEU A 338 -11.60 -1.83 -27.25
N ARG A 339 -11.70 -3.13 -27.54
CA ARG A 339 -11.25 -3.71 -28.82
C ARG A 339 -12.00 -3.12 -30.01
N ASP A 340 -13.31 -2.91 -29.88
CA ASP A 340 -14.12 -2.30 -30.94
C ASP A 340 -13.66 -0.87 -31.25
N ARG A 341 -13.38 -0.06 -30.21
CA ARG A 341 -12.86 1.31 -30.40
C ARG A 341 -11.49 1.32 -31.06
N LEU A 342 -10.61 0.40 -30.66
CA LEU A 342 -9.29 0.24 -31.29
C LEU A 342 -9.43 -0.18 -32.77
N ALA A 343 -10.34 -1.10 -33.08
CA ALA A 343 -10.60 -1.54 -34.45
C ALA A 343 -11.16 -0.41 -35.34
N LEU A 344 -11.90 0.54 -34.75
CA LEU A 344 -12.36 1.75 -35.42
C LEU A 344 -11.27 2.82 -35.61
N GLY A 345 -10.02 2.54 -35.20
CA GLY A 345 -8.88 3.43 -35.34
C GLY A 345 -8.82 4.57 -34.32
N GLU A 346 -9.62 4.51 -33.25
CA GLU A 346 -9.52 5.49 -32.16
C GLU A 346 -8.20 5.31 -31.42
N LYS A 347 -7.59 6.44 -31.03
CA LYS A 347 -6.30 6.41 -30.32
C LYS A 347 -6.49 5.95 -28.87
N ARG A 348 -5.46 5.30 -28.32
CA ARG A 348 -5.49 4.76 -26.95
C ARG A 348 -5.76 5.85 -25.91
N GLU A 349 -5.11 7.01 -26.05
CA GLU A 349 -5.29 8.16 -25.18
C GLU A 349 -6.74 8.66 -25.14
N ASP A 350 -7.42 8.72 -26.30
CA ASP A 350 -8.78 9.21 -26.41
C ASP A 350 -9.79 8.19 -25.83
N ILE A 351 -9.57 6.90 -26.08
CA ILE A 351 -10.34 5.83 -25.45
C ILE A 351 -10.19 5.90 -23.93
N LEU A 352 -8.96 6.00 -23.41
CA LEU A 352 -8.72 6.10 -21.97
C LEU A 352 -9.38 7.32 -21.35
N ALA A 353 -9.33 8.49 -21.99
CA ALA A 353 -10.04 9.67 -21.51
C ALA A 353 -11.55 9.44 -21.41
N GLY A 354 -12.13 8.77 -22.41
CA GLY A 354 -13.54 8.35 -22.39
C GLY A 354 -13.88 7.38 -21.26
N LEU A 355 -13.00 6.39 -21.01
CA LEU A 355 -13.15 5.41 -19.94
C LEU A 355 -13.12 6.08 -18.56
N HIS A 356 -12.19 7.00 -18.31
CA HIS A 356 -12.14 7.78 -17.07
C HIS A 356 -13.40 8.64 -16.88
N ARG A 357 -13.88 9.31 -17.94
CA ARG A 357 -15.12 10.09 -17.88
C ARG A 357 -16.32 9.20 -17.53
N ALA A 358 -16.42 8.00 -18.11
CA ALA A 358 -17.52 7.07 -17.84
C ALA A 358 -17.56 6.60 -16.37
N ILE A 359 -16.38 6.37 -15.76
CA ILE A 359 -16.26 6.05 -14.33
C ILE A 359 -16.78 7.20 -13.47
N ILE A 360 -16.32 8.42 -13.74
CA ILE A 360 -16.74 9.59 -12.95
C ILE A 360 -18.23 9.88 -13.14
N LEU A 361 -18.79 9.73 -14.34
CA LEU A 361 -20.24 9.88 -14.55
C LEU A 361 -21.07 8.95 -13.65
N ARG A 362 -20.61 7.72 -13.42
CA ARG A 362 -21.26 6.82 -12.45
C ARG A 362 -21.13 7.33 -11.02
N ALA A 363 -19.94 7.78 -10.65
CA ALA A 363 -19.71 8.36 -9.33
C ALA A 363 -20.62 9.58 -9.07
N MET A 364 -20.84 10.44 -10.08
CA MET A 364 -21.77 11.57 -10.00
C MET A 364 -23.22 11.14 -9.73
N SER A 365 -23.66 10.01 -10.29
CA SER A 365 -25.00 9.46 -10.01
C SER A 365 -25.14 8.99 -8.55
N ILE A 366 -24.10 8.38 -7.98
CA ILE A 366 -24.07 7.99 -6.56
C ILE A 366 -24.08 9.23 -5.68
N LEU A 367 -23.24 10.21 -6.00
CA LEU A 367 -23.11 11.49 -5.30
C LEU A 367 -24.45 12.25 -5.27
N SER A 368 -25.13 12.35 -6.41
CA SER A 368 -26.44 12.99 -6.51
C SER A 368 -27.48 12.32 -5.62
N ARG A 369 -27.56 10.97 -5.64
CA ARG A 369 -28.47 10.21 -4.77
C ARG A 369 -28.13 10.33 -3.28
N ALA A 370 -26.86 10.57 -2.94
CA ALA A 370 -26.44 10.80 -1.55
C ALA A 370 -26.84 12.18 -1.01
N GLY A 371 -27.30 13.09 -1.86
CA GLY A 371 -27.67 14.46 -1.48
C GLY A 371 -26.94 15.55 -2.26
N GLY A 372 -26.13 15.18 -3.27
CA GLY A 372 -25.37 16.10 -4.09
C GLY A 372 -24.12 16.63 -3.40
N VAL A 373 -23.62 17.76 -3.90
CA VAL A 373 -22.43 18.42 -3.35
C VAL A 373 -22.86 19.64 -2.54
N LYS A 374 -22.36 19.72 -1.31
CA LYS A 374 -22.58 20.85 -0.40
C LYS A 374 -21.24 21.30 0.17
N ASP A 375 -21.12 22.62 0.38
CA ASP A 375 -19.94 23.27 0.95
C ASP A 375 -18.62 22.77 0.32
N GLN A 376 -17.73 22.18 1.10
CA GLN A 376 -16.52 21.56 0.56
C GLN A 376 -16.73 20.08 0.22
N PHE A 377 -16.21 19.73 -0.96
CA PHE A 377 -16.23 18.39 -1.52
C PHE A 377 -14.85 17.75 -1.43
N THR A 378 -14.76 16.58 -0.80
CA THR A 378 -13.49 15.87 -0.63
C THR A 378 -13.50 14.56 -1.42
N PHE A 379 -12.49 14.36 -2.27
CA PHE A 379 -12.33 13.15 -3.08
C PHE A 379 -11.26 12.22 -2.50
N THR A 380 -11.66 11.01 -2.12
CA THR A 380 -10.83 10.02 -1.42
C THR A 380 -10.71 8.71 -2.20
N GLY A 381 -9.86 7.81 -1.69
CA GLY A 381 -9.67 6.47 -2.24
C GLY A 381 -8.54 6.39 -3.26
N GLY A 382 -8.32 5.19 -3.78
CA GLY A 382 -7.22 4.89 -4.71
C GLY A 382 -7.26 5.70 -6.01
N VAL A 383 -8.47 5.95 -6.52
CA VAL A 383 -8.66 6.64 -7.80
C VAL A 383 -8.41 8.15 -7.70
N ALA A 384 -8.36 8.72 -6.48
CA ALA A 384 -7.97 10.12 -6.27
C ALA A 384 -6.54 10.45 -6.72
N LYS A 385 -5.67 9.43 -6.85
CA LYS A 385 -4.31 9.57 -7.40
C LYS A 385 -4.25 9.59 -8.92
N ASN A 386 -5.34 9.27 -9.61
CA ASN A 386 -5.37 9.22 -11.06
C ASN A 386 -5.73 10.61 -11.62
N GLU A 387 -4.76 11.28 -12.24
CA GLU A 387 -4.91 12.64 -12.77
C GLU A 387 -6.03 12.80 -13.81
N ALA A 388 -6.29 11.77 -14.62
CA ALA A 388 -7.36 11.79 -15.61
C ALA A 388 -8.73 11.68 -14.95
N ALA A 389 -8.86 10.82 -13.91
CA ALA A 389 -10.06 10.75 -13.09
C ALA A 389 -10.34 12.08 -12.38
N VAL A 390 -9.30 12.69 -11.78
CA VAL A 390 -9.40 14.00 -11.14
C VAL A 390 -9.81 15.09 -12.13
N ARG A 391 -9.24 15.10 -13.34
CA ARG A 391 -9.61 16.05 -14.41
C ARG A 391 -11.09 15.93 -14.75
N GLU A 392 -11.58 14.71 -15.00
CA GLU A 392 -12.98 14.50 -15.38
C GLU A 392 -13.93 14.78 -14.19
N LEU A 393 -13.53 14.50 -12.96
CA LEU A 393 -14.27 14.86 -11.76
C LEU A 393 -14.44 16.37 -11.63
N ARG A 394 -13.35 17.14 -11.76
CA ARG A 394 -13.41 18.61 -11.70
C ARG A 394 -14.34 19.19 -12.76
N LYS A 395 -14.28 18.68 -14.00
CA LYS A 395 -15.20 19.10 -15.08
C LYS A 395 -16.65 18.81 -14.71
N LEU A 396 -16.95 17.57 -14.32
CA LEU A 396 -18.33 17.15 -14.03
C LEU A 396 -18.91 17.83 -12.79
N ILE A 397 -18.11 18.06 -11.75
CA ILE A 397 -18.53 18.85 -10.58
C ILE A 397 -18.87 20.28 -11.02
N LYS A 398 -18.01 20.92 -11.81
CA LYS A 398 -18.28 22.28 -12.32
C LYS A 398 -19.54 22.35 -13.19
N GLU A 399 -19.73 21.37 -14.08
CA GLU A 399 -20.90 21.27 -14.96
C GLU A 399 -22.22 21.11 -14.18
N ASN A 400 -22.23 20.45 -13.02
CA ASN A 400 -23.45 20.07 -12.29
C ASN A 400 -23.71 20.89 -11.02
N TYR A 401 -22.67 21.39 -10.36
CA TYR A 401 -22.73 22.05 -9.06
C TYR A 401 -22.06 23.44 -9.04
N GLY A 402 -21.48 23.89 -10.16
CA GLY A 402 -20.80 25.17 -10.25
C GLY A 402 -19.42 25.18 -9.59
N ASP A 403 -18.97 26.36 -9.18
CA ASP A 403 -17.66 26.50 -8.53
C ASP A 403 -17.75 26.02 -7.07
N VAL A 404 -17.08 24.90 -6.78
CA VAL A 404 -17.03 24.24 -5.47
C VAL A 404 -15.59 24.12 -5.02
N THR A 405 -15.34 24.24 -3.71
CA THR A 405 -14.04 23.89 -3.13
C THR A 405 -13.85 22.38 -3.14
N ILE A 406 -12.92 21.90 -3.96
CA ILE A 406 -12.61 20.48 -4.13
C ILE A 406 -11.27 20.17 -3.46
N ASN A 407 -11.32 19.35 -2.41
CA ASN A 407 -10.17 18.86 -1.66
C ASN A 407 -9.73 17.49 -2.19
N ILE A 408 -8.46 17.37 -2.57
CA ILE A 408 -7.84 16.13 -3.05
C ILE A 408 -6.41 16.11 -2.52
N ASP A 409 -6.05 15.03 -1.83
CA ASP A 409 -4.72 14.88 -1.23
C ASP A 409 -4.03 13.61 -1.77
N PRO A 410 -2.70 13.61 -1.96
CA PRO A 410 -1.95 12.38 -2.19
C PRO A 410 -2.18 11.30 -1.10
N ASP A 411 -2.49 11.71 0.14
CA ASP A 411 -2.80 10.83 1.26
C ASP A 411 -4.27 10.37 1.30
N SER A 412 -5.11 10.74 0.32
CA SER A 412 -6.50 10.30 0.19
C SER A 412 -6.67 8.76 0.18
N ILE A 413 -5.59 8.01 -0.04
CA ILE A 413 -5.59 6.54 0.06
C ILE A 413 -5.63 6.03 1.50
N TYR A 414 -5.30 6.86 2.49
CA TYR A 414 -5.25 6.54 3.91
C TYR A 414 -6.50 7.01 4.67
N THR A 415 -7.43 7.72 4.02
CA THR A 415 -8.59 8.35 4.68
C THR A 415 -9.39 7.36 5.54
N GLY A 416 -9.66 6.15 5.04
CA GLY A 416 -10.37 5.12 5.81
C GLY A 416 -9.59 4.70 7.07
N ALA A 417 -8.28 4.49 6.96
CA ALA A 417 -7.43 4.17 8.10
C ALA A 417 -7.34 5.36 9.08
N LEU A 418 -7.26 6.60 8.58
CA LEU A 418 -7.25 7.82 9.40
C LEU A 418 -8.53 7.97 10.23
N GLY A 419 -9.71 7.76 9.63
CA GLY A 419 -10.96 7.76 10.37
C GLY A 419 -11.03 6.63 11.39
N GLY A 420 -10.49 5.45 11.07
CA GLY A 420 -10.32 4.35 12.02
C GLY A 420 -9.48 4.75 13.24
N ALA A 421 -8.30 5.34 13.02
CA ALA A 421 -7.42 5.82 14.09
C ALA A 421 -8.11 6.90 14.94
N THR A 422 -8.88 7.78 14.29
CA THR A 422 -9.66 8.81 15.00
C THR A 422 -10.76 8.19 15.88
N PHE A 423 -11.47 7.16 15.40
CA PHE A 423 -12.41 6.41 16.23
C PHE A 423 -11.72 5.69 17.39
N ALA A 424 -10.49 5.19 17.19
CA ALA A 424 -9.70 4.58 18.25
C ALA A 424 -9.36 5.60 19.35
N VAL A 425 -8.98 6.83 19.00
CA VAL A 425 -8.78 7.93 19.97
C VAL A 425 -10.09 8.23 20.72
N ARG A 426 -11.20 8.42 19.99
CA ARG A 426 -12.52 8.71 20.57
C ARG A 426 -13.06 7.60 21.48
N ALA A 427 -12.57 6.36 21.36
CA ALA A 427 -13.00 5.26 22.22
C ALA A 427 -12.34 5.28 23.62
N VAL A 428 -11.26 6.05 23.79
CA VAL A 428 -10.45 6.06 25.01
C VAL A 428 -10.37 7.45 25.65
N VAL A 429 -10.29 8.50 24.84
CA VAL A 429 -10.04 9.88 25.30
C VAL A 429 -11.33 10.68 25.51
N ASN A 430 -12.48 10.17 25.05
CA ASN A 430 -13.79 10.80 25.23
C ASN A 430 -14.62 10.17 26.35
#